data_AF-A0A9W9TZU2-F1
#
_entry.id   AF-A0A9W9TZU2-F1
#
_cell.length_a   1.000
_cell.length_b   1.000
_cell.length_c   1.000
_cell.angle_alpha   90.00
_cell.angle_beta   90.00
_cell.angle_gamma   90.00
#
_symmetry.space_group_name_H-M   'P 1'
#
loop_
_entity.id
_entity.type
_entity.pdbx_description
1 polymer ?
#
loop_
_entity_poly.entity_id
_entity_poly.type
_entity_poly.pdbx_seq_one_letter_code
_entity_poly.pdbx_strand_id
1 'polypeptide(L)'
;MSGQAGNLDLESLNEQISELLDAFEAHPQMQPPATHPTVFFLMDFVRNTQKELKRVDAQKYAAGDQAAREQVQEVIGRNQFACMLLNDSSGRLSLMTGSDPNNPVDFGADVKAKARALTEG
;
A
#
# COMPACT_ATOMS: atom_id res chain seq x y z
N MET A 1 12.82 20.62 -22.83
CA MET A 1 13.39 19.29 -22.50
C MET A 1 12.33 18.56 -21.69
N SER A 2 11.37 17.91 -22.36
CA SER A 2 10.26 17.24 -21.68
C SER A 2 10.72 15.84 -21.31
N GLY A 3 11.06 15.63 -20.03
CA GLY A 3 11.32 14.29 -19.53
C GLY A 3 10.01 13.50 -19.59
N GLN A 4 9.95 12.50 -20.48
CA GLN A 4 9.00 11.41 -20.30
C GLN A 4 9.42 10.70 -19.01
N ALA A 5 8.76 11.03 -17.89
CA ALA A 5 8.63 10.09 -16.81
C ALA A 5 8.04 8.82 -17.43
N GLY A 6 8.75 7.70 -17.32
CA GLY A 6 8.32 6.42 -17.88
C GLY A 6 6.89 6.14 -17.47
N ASN A 7 6.07 5.68 -18.42
CA ASN A 7 4.70 5.31 -18.11
C ASN A 7 4.77 4.11 -17.16
N LEU A 8 4.27 4.26 -15.94
CA LEU A 8 4.24 3.18 -14.95
C LEU A 8 3.38 2.04 -15.50
N ASP A 9 3.82 0.81 -15.33
CA ASP A 9 3.01 -0.35 -15.65
C ASP A 9 1.93 -0.54 -14.57
N LEU A 10 0.68 -0.17 -14.90
CA LEU A 10 -0.45 -0.26 -13.97
C LEU A 10 -0.84 -1.71 -13.66
N GLU A 11 -0.58 -2.65 -14.57
CA GLU A 11 -0.86 -4.07 -14.35
C GLU A 11 0.16 -4.65 -13.37
N SER A 12 1.45 -4.40 -13.61
CA SER A 12 2.52 -4.82 -12.69
C SER A 12 2.33 -4.21 -11.29
N LEU A 13 1.95 -2.93 -11.19
CA LEU A 13 1.65 -2.31 -9.91
C LEU A 13 0.47 -3.00 -9.19
N ASN A 14 -0.58 -3.36 -9.93
CA ASN A 14 -1.74 -4.05 -9.36
C ASN A 14 -1.39 -5.47 -8.87
N GLU A 15 -0.51 -6.18 -9.57
CA GLU A 15 0.02 -7.49 -9.15
C GLU A 15 0.82 -7.35 -7.85
N GLN A 16 1.74 -6.39 -7.77
CA GLN A 16 2.52 -6.15 -6.56
C GLN A 16 1.64 -5.77 -5.35
N ILE A 17 0.58 -4.98 -5.56
CA ILE A 17 -0.38 -4.66 -4.49
C ILE A 17 -1.15 -5.94 -4.08
N SER A 18 -1.50 -6.80 -5.02
CA SER A 18 -2.17 -8.08 -4.71
C SER A 18 -1.27 -8.98 -3.86
N GLU A 19 0.01 -9.10 -4.21
CA GLU A 19 0.96 -9.88 -3.40
C GLU A 19 1.11 -9.33 -1.98
N LEU A 20 1.12 -8.01 -1.82
CA LEU A 20 1.15 -7.39 -0.48
C LEU A 20 -0.11 -7.73 0.32
N LEU A 21 -1.28 -7.72 -0.31
CA LEU A 21 -2.54 -8.11 0.32
C LEU A 21 -2.52 -9.58 0.75
N ASP A 22 -2.02 -10.47 -0.10
CA ASP A 22 -1.88 -11.90 0.23
C ASP A 22 -0.95 -12.09 1.45
N ALA A 23 0.14 -11.33 1.54
CA ALA A 23 1.02 -11.36 2.71
C ALA A 23 0.36 -10.85 3.99
N PHE A 24 -0.49 -9.82 3.91
CA PHE A 24 -1.32 -9.41 5.05
C PHE A 24 -2.33 -10.49 5.44
N GLU A 25 -3.01 -11.11 4.48
CA GLU A 25 -4.00 -12.17 4.74
C GLU A 25 -3.36 -13.43 5.34
N ALA A 26 -2.11 -13.72 5.00
CA ALA A 26 -1.31 -14.80 5.59
C ALA A 26 -0.70 -14.44 6.96
N HIS A 27 -0.76 -13.16 7.39
CA HIS A 27 -0.13 -12.72 8.62
C HIS A 27 -0.73 -13.45 9.85
N PRO A 28 0.08 -13.91 10.83
CA PRO A 28 -0.43 -14.65 11.99
C PRO A 28 -1.48 -13.90 12.79
N GLN A 29 -1.34 -12.58 12.90
CA GLN A 29 -2.30 -11.72 13.61
C GLN A 29 -3.54 -11.34 12.77
N MET A 30 -3.66 -11.85 11.55
CA MET A 30 -4.88 -11.81 10.74
C MET A 30 -5.68 -13.11 10.84
N GLN A 31 -5.16 -14.11 11.57
CA GLN A 31 -5.82 -15.39 11.76
C GLN A 31 -6.81 -15.36 12.95
N PRO A 32 -7.77 -16.31 13.01
CA PRO A 32 -8.68 -16.47 14.16
C PRO A 32 -7.93 -16.65 15.50
N PRO A 33 -8.54 -16.31 16.65
CA PRO A 33 -9.95 -15.93 16.83
C PRO A 33 -10.25 -14.43 16.64
N ALA A 34 -9.24 -13.57 16.55
CA ALA A 34 -9.43 -12.13 16.39
C ALA A 34 -8.30 -11.52 15.56
N THR A 35 -8.65 -10.69 14.59
CA THR A 35 -7.69 -9.93 13.79
C THR A 35 -7.14 -8.76 14.60
N HIS A 36 -5.83 -8.52 14.50
CA HIS A 36 -5.20 -7.38 15.15
C HIS A 36 -5.60 -6.08 14.43
N PRO A 37 -6.13 -5.08 15.13
CA PRO A 37 -6.75 -3.91 14.51
C PRO A 37 -5.75 -3.09 13.67
N THR A 38 -4.50 -2.96 14.09
CA THR A 38 -3.46 -2.28 13.29
C THR A 38 -3.13 -3.00 11.98
N VAL A 39 -3.07 -4.33 12.00
CA VAL A 39 -2.78 -5.13 10.79
C VAL A 39 -3.96 -5.06 9.83
N PHE A 40 -5.17 -5.20 10.37
CA PHE A 40 -6.40 -5.04 9.59
C PHE A 40 -6.51 -3.65 8.96
N PHE A 41 -6.22 -2.60 9.72
CA PHE A 41 -6.24 -1.22 9.22
C PHE A 41 -5.32 -1.01 8.02
N LEU A 42 -4.07 -1.48 8.10
CA LEU A 42 -3.13 -1.32 6.98
C LEU A 42 -3.51 -2.19 5.78
N MET A 43 -3.96 -3.43 6.01
CA MET A 43 -4.47 -4.28 4.94
C MET A 43 -5.66 -3.64 4.22
N ASP A 44 -6.62 -3.06 4.95
CA ASP A 44 -7.75 -2.37 4.34
C ASP A 44 -7.33 -1.07 3.62
N PHE A 45 -6.37 -0.33 4.17
CA PHE A 45 -5.79 0.84 3.51
C PHE A 45 -5.14 0.49 2.16
N VAL A 46 -4.36 -0.59 2.10
CA VAL A 46 -3.75 -1.10 0.87
C VAL A 46 -4.82 -1.60 -0.10
N ARG A 47 -5.84 -2.31 0.41
CA ARG A 47 -6.96 -2.80 -0.40
C ARG A 47 -7.73 -1.66 -1.06
N ASN A 48 -7.97 -0.58 -0.32
CA ASN A 48 -8.60 0.62 -0.88
C ASN A 48 -7.70 1.33 -1.89
N THR A 49 -6.37 1.33 -1.68
CA THR A 49 -5.40 1.85 -2.67
C THR A 49 -5.46 1.05 -3.98
N GLN A 50 -5.59 -0.27 -3.92
CA GLN A 50 -5.80 -1.11 -5.11
C GLN A 50 -7.10 -0.77 -5.85
N LYS A 51 -8.18 -0.47 -5.12
CA LYS A 51 -9.45 -0.05 -5.74
C LYS A 51 -9.31 1.28 -6.47
N GLU A 52 -8.54 2.23 -5.94
CA GLU A 52 -8.25 3.49 -6.65
C GLU A 52 -7.43 3.25 -7.91
N LEU A 53 -6.40 2.39 -7.85
CA LEU A 53 -5.64 2.00 -9.04
C LEU A 53 -6.54 1.41 -10.14
N LYS A 54 -7.48 0.52 -9.77
CA LYS A 54 -8.43 -0.10 -10.70
C LYS A 54 -9.44 0.89 -11.31
N ARG A 55 -9.56 2.11 -10.78
CA ARG A 55 -10.40 3.18 -11.35
C ARG A 55 -9.65 4.03 -12.37
N VAL A 56 -8.33 3.93 -12.44
CA VAL A 56 -7.53 4.66 -13.43
C VAL A 56 -7.89 4.17 -14.83
N ASP A 57 -8.23 5.11 -15.71
CA ASP A 57 -8.40 4.84 -17.14
C ASP A 57 -7.01 4.64 -17.78
N ALA A 58 -6.65 3.38 -18.02
CA ALA A 58 -5.34 3.02 -18.57
C ALA A 58 -5.08 3.63 -19.96
N GLN A 59 -6.11 3.81 -20.78
CA GLN A 59 -5.97 4.41 -22.12
C GLN A 59 -5.65 5.90 -22.00
N LYS A 60 -6.35 6.61 -21.12
CA LYS A 60 -6.07 8.02 -20.83
C LYS A 60 -4.70 8.22 -20.19
N TYR A 61 -4.32 7.36 -19.25
CA TYR A 61 -2.99 7.39 -18.65
C TYR A 61 -1.89 7.23 -19.71
N ALA A 62 -2.02 6.22 -20.58
CA ALA A 62 -1.09 5.99 -21.70
C ALA A 62 -1.06 7.16 -22.71
N ALA A 63 -2.19 7.83 -22.91
CA ALA A 63 -2.29 9.04 -23.73
C ALA A 63 -1.71 10.30 -23.05
N GLY A 64 -1.28 10.21 -21.79
CA GLY A 64 -0.70 11.32 -21.04
C GLY A 64 -1.72 12.29 -20.43
N ASP A 65 -2.98 11.86 -20.29
CA ASP A 65 -4.03 12.65 -19.64
C ASP A 65 -3.64 13.05 -18.21
N GLN A 66 -3.84 14.33 -17.88
CA GLN A 66 -3.40 14.87 -16.59
C GLN A 66 -4.19 14.27 -15.42
N ALA A 67 -5.51 14.11 -15.54
CA ALA A 67 -6.33 13.58 -14.45
C ALA A 67 -6.01 12.12 -14.17
N ALA A 68 -5.78 11.31 -15.22
CA ALA A 68 -5.32 9.94 -15.06
C ALA A 68 -3.92 9.86 -14.40
N ARG A 69 -3.01 10.78 -14.76
CA ARG A 69 -1.69 10.88 -14.12
C ARG A 69 -1.77 11.25 -12.65
N GLU A 70 -2.63 12.21 -12.28
CA GLU A 70 -2.84 12.62 -10.88
C GLU A 70 -3.37 11.45 -10.04
N GLN A 71 -4.30 10.65 -10.57
CA GLN A 71 -4.79 9.45 -9.88
C GLN A 71 -3.68 8.41 -9.65
N VAL A 72 -2.81 8.20 -10.65
CA VAL A 72 -1.66 7.29 -10.49
C VAL A 72 -0.66 7.84 -9.45
N GLN A 73 -0.42 9.14 -9.43
CA GLN A 73 0.44 9.77 -8.41
C GLN A 73 -0.16 9.63 -7.00
N GLU A 74 -1.48 9.70 -6.85
CA GLU A 74 -2.14 9.43 -5.58
C GLU A 74 -1.90 7.98 -5.13
N VAL A 75 -2.04 7.00 -6.03
CA VAL A 75 -1.76 5.58 -5.73
C VAL A 75 -0.30 5.39 -5.28
N ILE A 76 0.66 6.01 -5.97
CA ILE A 76 2.07 5.98 -5.58
C ILE A 76 2.27 6.58 -4.19
N GLY A 77 1.70 7.75 -3.92
CA GLY A 77 1.81 8.41 -2.62
C GLY A 77 1.21 7.58 -1.49
N ARG A 78 0.10 6.88 -1.75
CA ARG A 78 -0.52 5.95 -0.79
C ARG A 78 0.37 4.73 -0.52
N ASN A 79 1.02 4.18 -1.53
CA ASN A 79 1.97 3.07 -1.36
C ASN A 79 3.20 3.51 -0.53
N GLN A 80 3.76 4.68 -0.81
CA GLN A 80 4.83 5.27 0.00
C GLN A 80 4.41 5.48 1.46
N PHE A 81 3.19 5.98 1.66
CA PHE A 81 2.64 6.17 3.00
C PHE A 81 2.42 4.84 3.73
N ALA A 82 1.88 3.82 3.06
CA ALA A 82 1.75 2.47 3.64
C ALA A 82 3.12 1.91 4.07
N CYS A 83 4.14 2.04 3.22
CA CYS A 83 5.50 1.62 3.55
C CYS A 83 6.07 2.41 4.75
N MET A 84 5.80 3.71 4.84
CA MET A 84 6.18 4.51 6.01
C MET A 84 5.50 4.01 7.28
N LEU A 85 4.19 3.76 7.25
CA LEU A 85 3.42 3.29 8.40
C LEU A 85 3.88 1.90 8.89
N LEU A 86 4.22 1.00 7.96
CA LEU A 86 4.78 -0.33 8.29
C LEU A 86 6.12 -0.26 9.04
N ASN A 87 6.82 0.87 8.93
CA ASN A 87 8.09 1.13 9.61
C ASN A 87 7.94 2.13 10.77
N ASP A 88 6.70 2.46 11.19
CA ASP A 88 6.48 3.31 12.36
C ASP A 88 7.00 2.64 13.63
N SER A 89 8.05 3.24 14.22
CA SER A 89 8.58 2.85 15.53
C SER A 89 8.17 3.80 16.65
N SER A 90 7.35 4.82 16.35
CA SER A 90 6.93 5.83 17.33
C SER A 90 5.70 5.44 18.14
N GLY A 91 4.98 4.40 17.72
CA GLY A 91 3.72 3.95 18.34
C GLY A 91 2.49 4.77 17.92
N ARG A 92 2.65 5.76 17.04
CA ARG A 92 1.54 6.60 16.54
C ARG A 92 0.53 5.78 15.76
N LEU A 93 1.00 4.85 14.93
CA LEU A 93 0.10 3.96 14.19
C LEU A 93 -0.73 3.08 15.14
N SER A 94 -0.11 2.54 16.19
CA SER A 94 -0.83 1.79 17.23
C SER A 94 -1.92 2.65 17.88
N LEU A 95 -1.60 3.88 18.29
CA LEU A 95 -2.59 4.81 18.86
C LEU A 95 -3.75 5.11 17.91
N MET A 96 -3.46 5.41 16.64
CA MET A 96 -4.47 5.70 15.62
C MET A 96 -5.43 4.54 15.38
N THR A 97 -4.97 3.32 15.64
CA THR A 97 -5.73 2.07 15.44
C THR A 97 -6.23 1.47 16.75
N GLY A 98 -6.15 2.19 17.86
CA GLY A 98 -6.64 1.78 19.18
C GLY A 98 -5.84 0.66 19.84
N SER A 99 -4.59 0.43 19.41
CA SER A 99 -3.65 -0.55 19.97
C SER A 99 -2.67 0.08 20.96
N ASP A 100 -1.97 -0.76 21.73
CA ASP A 100 -0.96 -0.29 22.68
C ASP A 100 0.27 0.30 21.96
N PRO A 101 0.60 1.60 22.16
CA PRO A 101 1.80 2.21 21.57
C PRO A 101 3.12 1.67 22.12
N ASN A 102 3.12 1.08 23.33
CA ASN A 102 4.35 0.54 23.94
C ASN A 102 4.68 -0.86 23.43
N ASN A 103 3.74 -1.48 22.71
CA ASN A 103 3.90 -2.79 22.08
C ASN A 103 3.42 -2.72 20.62
N PRO A 104 4.14 -1.98 19.75
CA PRO A 104 3.76 -1.87 18.36
C PRO A 104 3.79 -3.24 17.69
N VAL A 105 2.87 -3.42 16.74
CA VAL A 105 2.80 -4.65 15.96
C VAL A 105 4.07 -4.84 15.11
N ASP A 106 4.59 -6.06 15.09
CA ASP A 106 5.54 -6.47 14.08
C ASP A 106 4.80 -7.09 12.88
N PHE A 107 4.87 -6.41 11.74
CA PHE A 107 4.29 -6.86 10.47
C PHE A 107 5.09 -7.98 9.80
N GLY A 108 6.31 -8.27 10.30
CA GLY A 108 7.18 -9.28 9.72
C GLY A 108 7.91 -8.81 8.46
N ALA A 109 8.91 -9.60 8.06
CA ALA A 109 9.80 -9.26 6.94
C ALA A 109 9.10 -9.31 5.58
N ASP A 110 8.15 -10.22 5.37
CA ASP A 110 7.49 -10.43 4.08
C ASP A 110 6.60 -9.23 3.70
N VAL A 111 5.70 -8.81 4.61
CA VAL A 111 4.87 -7.61 4.43
C VAL A 111 5.73 -6.37 4.19
N LYS A 112 6.80 -6.19 4.96
CA LYS A 112 7.73 -5.05 4.80
C LYS A 112 8.46 -5.07 3.46
N ALA A 113 8.94 -6.24 3.01
CA ALA A 113 9.63 -6.39 1.73
C ALA A 113 8.70 -6.07 0.55
N LYS A 114 7.47 -6.61 0.57
CA LYS A 114 6.48 -6.36 -0.50
C LYS A 114 6.01 -4.91 -0.54
N ALA A 115 5.80 -4.29 0.62
CA ALA A 115 5.47 -2.87 0.68
C ALA A 115 6.60 -1.97 0.18
N ARG A 116 7.87 -2.35 0.45
CA ARG A 116 9.02 -1.62 -0.07
C ARG A 116 9.13 -1.72 -1.59
N ALA A 117 8.84 -2.87 -2.18
CA ALA A 117 8.84 -3.05 -3.64
C ALA A 117 7.89 -2.08 -4.36
N LEU A 118 6.76 -1.72 -3.73
CA LEU A 118 5.80 -0.73 -4.25
C LEU A 118 6.32 0.72 -4.25
N THR A 119 7.46 0.99 -3.61
CA THR A 119 8.07 2.33 -3.53
C THR A 119 9.30 2.50 -4.43
N GLU A 120 9.79 1.42 -5.03
CA GLU A 120 11.00 1.38 -5.84
C GLU A 120 10.70 1.38 -7.37
N GLY A 121 9.44 1.59 -7.75
CA GLY A 121 8.93 1.64 -9.12
C GLY A 121 8.82 3.04 -9.72
#